data_AF-A0AAU7E659-F1
#
_entry.id   AF-A0AAU7E659-F1
#
_cell.length_a   1.000
_cell.length_b   1.000
_cell.length_c   1.000
_cell.angle_alpha   90.00
_cell.angle_beta   90.00
_cell.angle_gamma   90.00
#
_symmetry.space_group_name_H-M   'P 1'
#
loop_
_entity.id
_entity.type
_entity.pdbx_description
1 polymer ?
#
loop_
_entity_poly.entity_id
_entity_poly.type
_entity_poly.pdbx_seq_one_letter_code
_entity_poly.pdbx_strand_id
1 'polypeptide(L)' 'MVNNTEIKTLKVPNELLILERLKKPNAKNEMDILKAYADLFYHYEACKVQINKIKELNND' A
#
# COMPACT_ATOMS: atom_id res chain seq x y z
N MET A 1 16.19 21.34 33.16
CA MET A 1 15.59 21.73 31.87
C MET A 1 14.78 20.56 31.37
N VAL A 2 13.45 20.68 31.37
CA VAL A 2 12.59 19.68 30.73
C VAL A 2 12.60 20.02 29.25
N ASN A 3 13.15 19.13 28.42
CA ASN A 3 13.11 19.29 26.98
C ASN A 3 11.64 19.19 26.55
N ASN A 4 11.11 20.25 25.92
CA ASN A 4 9.79 20.24 25.31
C ASN A 4 9.77 19.18 24.20
N THR A 5 9.22 18.01 24.50
CA THR A 5 8.96 16.98 23.49
C THR A 5 7.67 17.36 22.75
N GLU A 6 7.79 18.02 21.60
CA GLU A 6 6.65 18.20 20.70
C GLU A 6 6.29 16.87 20.04
N ILE A 7 5.15 16.30 20.43
CA ILE A 7 4.58 15.13 19.75
C ILE A 7 3.91 15.62 18.47
N LYS A 8 4.62 15.57 17.33
CA LYS A 8 4.02 15.75 16.00
C LYS A 8 3.33 14.45 15.59
N THR A 9 2.02 14.37 15.78
CA THR A 9 1.21 13.27 15.25
C THR A 9 1.04 13.48 13.75
N LEU A 10 1.90 12.83 12.95
CA LEU A 10 1.76 12.82 11.49
C LEU A 10 0.42 12.13 11.14
N LYS A 11 -0.53 12.91 10.64
CA LYS A 11 -1.81 12.39 10.12
C LYS A 11 -1.52 11.78 8.75
N VAL A 12 -1.08 10.52 8.72
CA VAL A 12 -1.07 9.75 7.47
C VAL A 12 -2.53 9.59 7.04
N PRO A 13 -2.91 10.02 5.82
CA PRO A 13 -4.26 9.81 5.31
C PRO A 13 -4.63 8.32 5.39
N ASN A 14 -5.79 8.02 5.98
CA ASN A 14 -6.24 6.63 6.19
C ASN A 14 -6.30 5.85 4.87
N GLU A 15 -6.58 6.52 3.75
CA GLU A 15 -6.60 5.93 2.41
C GLU A 15 -5.28 5.26 2.02
N LEU A 16 -4.14 5.78 2.50
CA LEU A 16 -2.81 5.22 2.24
C LEU A 16 -2.51 3.97 3.08
N LEU A 17 -3.32 3.72 4.13
CA LEU A 17 -3.19 2.57 5.02
C LEU A 17 -4.16 1.44 4.63
N ILE A 18 -5.05 1.67 3.65
CA ILE A 18 -6.00 0.67 3.18
C ILE A 18 -5.33 -0.21 2.12
N LEU A 19 -4.92 -1.40 2.55
CA LEU A 19 -4.48 -2.47 1.66
C LEU A 19 -5.66 -3.37 1.33
N GLU A 20 -6.09 -3.37 0.08
CA GLU A 20 -7.11 -4.32 -0.38
C GLU A 20 -6.58 -5.75 -0.28
N ARG A 21 -7.31 -6.62 0.42
CA ARG A 21 -7.00 -8.05 0.45
C ARG A 21 -7.34 -8.67 -0.90
N LEU A 22 -6.32 -9.20 -1.56
CA LEU A 22 -6.53 -9.98 -2.78
C LEU A 22 -7.25 -11.28 -2.46
N LYS A 23 -8.31 -11.53 -3.22
CA LYS A 23 -9.00 -12.82 -3.19
C LYS A 23 -8.09 -13.86 -3.87
N LYS A 24 -8.17 -15.10 -3.41
CA LYS A 24 -7.51 -16.22 -4.09
C LYS A 24 -8.05 -16.32 -5.52
N PRO A 25 -7.20 -16.31 -6.55
CA PRO A 25 -7.66 -16.44 -7.93
C PRO A 25 -8.26 -17.82 -8.17
N ASN A 26 -9.32 -17.88 -8.98
CA ASN A 26 -9.92 -19.11 -9.46
C ASN A 26 -9.49 -19.34 -10.91
N ALA A 27 -8.36 -20.03 -11.10
CA ALA A 27 -7.83 -20.30 -12.43
C ALA A 27 -8.31 -21.66 -12.93
N LYS A 28 -9.03 -21.67 -14.06
CA LYS A 28 -9.51 -22.89 -14.74
C LYS A 28 -8.78 -23.16 -16.05
N ASN A 29 -8.17 -22.13 -16.64
CA ASN A 29 -7.40 -22.20 -17.87
C ASN A 29 -6.18 -21.26 -17.81
N GLU A 30 -5.32 -21.34 -18.82
CA GLU A 30 -4.08 -20.55 -18.90
C GLU A 30 -4.32 -19.04 -18.93
N MET A 31 -5.41 -18.58 -19.56
CA MET A 31 -5.78 -17.17 -19.60
C MET A 31 -6.15 -16.65 -18.21
N ASP A 32 -6.82 -17.47 -17.40
CA ASP A 32 -7.14 -17.12 -16.01
C ASP A 32 -5.86 -17.01 -15.16
N ILE A 33 -4.86 -17.85 -15.42
CA ILE A 33 -3.55 -17.79 -14.76
C ILE A 33 -2.87 -16.46 -15.11
N LEU A 34 -2.79 -16.12 -16.40
CA LEU A 34 -2.19 -14.87 -16.86
C LEU A 34 -2.89 -13.65 -16.26
N LYS A 35 -4.23 -13.67 -16.22
CA LYS A 35 -5.02 -12.61 -15.61
C LYS A 35 -4.74 -12.49 -14.11
N ALA A 36 -4.65 -13.61 -13.38
CA ALA A 36 -4.34 -13.59 -11.96
C ALA A 36 -2.97 -12.95 -11.66
N TYR A 37 -1.96 -13.22 -12.50
CA TYR A 37 -0.65 -12.58 -12.37
C TYR A 37 -0.68 -11.09 -12.73
N ALA A 38 -1.42 -10.72 -13.78
CA ALA A 38 -1.59 -9.32 -14.15
C ALA A 38 -2.28 -8.52 -13.03
N ASP A 39 -3.35 -9.06 -12.46
CA ASP A 39 -4.07 -8.47 -11.32
C ASP A 39 -3.14 -8.36 -10.10
N LEU A 40 -2.39 -9.42 -9.77
CA LEU A 40 -1.42 -9.39 -8.66
C LEU A 40 -0.36 -8.29 -8.86
N PHE A 41 0.17 -8.15 -10.08
CA PHE A 41 1.16 -7.14 -10.40
C PHE A 41 0.59 -5.72 -10.29
N TYR A 42 -0.63 -5.50 -10.77
CA TYR A 42 -1.34 -4.23 -10.65
C TYR A 42 -1.47 -3.79 -9.18
N HIS A 43 -1.93 -4.69 -8.32
CA HIS A 43 -2.08 -4.39 -6.89
C HIS A 43 -0.73 -4.19 -6.18
N TYR A 44 0.30 -4.91 -6.59
CA TYR A 44 1.67 -4.71 -6.08
C TYR A 44 2.20 -3.31 -6.39
N GLU A 45 2.09 -2.84 -7.64
CA GLU A 45 2.57 -1.51 -8.01
C GLU A 45 1.75 -0.40 -7.30
N ALA A 46 0.43 -0.60 -7.14
CA ALA A 46 -0.39 0.31 -6.34
C ALA A 46 0.09 0.42 -4.88
N CYS A 47 0.41 -0.71 -4.23
CA CYS A 47 0.99 -0.72 -2.88
C CYS A 47 2.32 0.02 -2.81
N LYS A 48 3.20 -0.19 -3.80
CA LYS A 48 4.51 0.47 -3.85
C LYS A 48 4.37 1.99 -3.95
N VAL A 49 3.41 2.49 -4.74
CA VAL A 49 3.08 3.92 -4.81
C VAL A 49 2.59 4.43 -3.45
N GLN A 50 1.70 3.72 -2.77
CA GLN A 50 1.20 4.13 -1.44
C GLN A 50 2.34 4.19 -0.40
N ILE A 51 3.21 3.18 -0.37
CA ILE A 51 4.37 3.16 0.53
C ILE A 51 5.30 4.35 0.26
N ASN A 52 5.54 4.68 -1.01
CA ASN A 52 6.39 5.82 -1.35
C ASN A 52 5.77 7.14 -0.88
N LYS A 53 4.45 7.34 -1.05
CA LYS A 53 3.75 8.52 -0.52
C LYS A 53 3.83 8.62 1.01
N ILE A 54 3.73 7.49 1.72
CA ILE A 54 3.90 7.47 3.18
C ILE A 54 5.34 7.84 3.55
N LYS A 55 6.34 7.35 2.81
CA LYS A 55 7.75 7.70 3.04
C LYS A 55 8.00 9.19 2.78
N GLU A 56 7.42 9.76 1.74
CA GLU A 56 7.50 11.20 1.45
C GLU A 56 6.92 12.01 2.61
N LEU A 57 5.70 11.68 3.07
CA LEU A 57 5.05 12.34 4.22
C LEU A 57 5.83 12.25 5.54
N ASN A 58 6.67 11.23 5.71
CA ASN A 58 7.46 11.01 6.93
C ASN A 58 8.89 11.60 6.86
N ASN A 59 9.35 12.04 5.68
CA ASN A 59 10.68 12.63 5.50
C ASN A 59 10.66 14.17 5.38
N ASP A 60 9.48 14.78 5.55
CA ASP A 60 9.28 16.22 5.83
C ASP A 60 9.11 16.47 7.36
#